data_AF-A0A6G7ZKS6-F1
#
_entry.id   AF-A0A6G7ZKS6-F1
#
_cell.length_a   1.000
_cell.length_b   1.000
_cell.length_c   1.000
_cell.angle_alpha   90.00
_cell.angle_beta   90.00
_cell.angle_gamma   90.00
#
_symmetry.space_group_name_H-M   'P 1'
#
loop_
_entity.id
_entity.type
_entity.pdbx_description
1 polymer ?
#
loop_
_entity_poly.entity_id
_entity_poly.type
_entity_poly.pdbx_seq_one_letter_code
_entity_poly.pdbx_strand_id
1 'polypeptide(L)'
;MSERQAADREIVRKLAKGPMLSRLLGQGKQPLRLIAVPRDHVQGDKARGDALLAGKFIAGSEMLPLADLDFAAIEPGSPIGDQLQGFSWLRDLAAAASREKGSRLAEAIVGRWLITHGTRVDEAWVPQLWGERILFWTAYAPYILSSTDGGYRSALLNTLARGARHLDSTAEKAAPGLDRITAWAGVVAASLIIQGGVARIARAEAGLGRALGGGNSTTAG
;
A
#
# COMPACT_ATOMS: atom_id res chain seq x y z
N MET A 1 25.83 -2.87 -13.71
CA MET A 1 24.41 -2.73 -13.32
C MET A 1 23.77 -4.09 -13.55
N SER A 2 23.20 -4.72 -12.52
CA SER A 2 22.62 -6.08 -12.64
C SER A 2 21.33 -6.04 -13.48
N GLU A 3 21.04 -7.10 -14.22
CA GLU A 3 19.82 -7.27 -15.04
C GLU A 3 18.53 -7.00 -14.25
N ARG A 4 18.46 -7.45 -13.00
CA ARG A 4 17.35 -7.17 -12.07
C ARG A 4 17.14 -5.66 -11.85
N GLN A 5 18.23 -4.91 -11.69
CA GLN A 5 18.16 -3.46 -11.46
C GLN A 5 17.64 -2.71 -12.70
N ALA A 6 17.88 -3.25 -13.90
CA ALA A 6 17.35 -2.70 -15.14
C ALA A 6 15.84 -2.95 -15.26
N ALA A 7 15.38 -4.18 -14.96
CA ALA A 7 13.97 -4.54 -14.96
C ALA A 7 13.14 -3.71 -13.95
N ASP A 8 13.67 -3.53 -12.73
CA ASP A 8 13.03 -2.72 -11.69
C ASP A 8 12.86 -1.25 -12.12
N ARG A 9 13.88 -0.67 -12.77
CA ARG A 9 13.80 0.69 -13.34
C ARG A 9 12.78 0.78 -14.46
N GLU A 10 12.67 -0.25 -15.29
CA GLU A 10 11.72 -0.25 -16.40
C GLU A 10 10.27 -0.23 -15.94
N ILE A 11 9.95 -0.95 -14.85
CA ILE A 11 8.62 -0.93 -14.24
C ILE A 11 8.23 0.49 -13.81
N VAL A 12 9.11 1.18 -13.08
CA VAL A 12 8.87 2.57 -12.65
C VAL A 12 8.71 3.48 -13.88
N ARG A 13 9.53 3.29 -14.92
CA ARG A 13 9.47 4.08 -16.17
C ARG A 13 8.21 3.80 -16.99
N LYS A 14 7.67 2.58 -16.98
CA LYS A 14 6.41 2.24 -17.68
C LYS A 14 5.25 3.09 -17.17
N LEU A 15 5.17 3.33 -15.86
CA LEU A 15 4.16 4.20 -15.24
C LEU A 15 4.33 5.68 -15.63
N ALA A 16 5.53 6.10 -16.01
CA ALA A 16 5.82 7.46 -16.47
C ALA A 16 5.18 7.82 -17.82
N LYS A 17 4.97 6.80 -18.66
CA LYS A 17 4.50 6.90 -20.05
C LYS A 17 2.97 6.89 -20.19
N GLY A 18 2.21 6.97 -19.08
CA GLY A 18 0.75 7.10 -19.10
C GLY A 18 0.27 8.27 -19.98
N PRO A 19 -0.99 8.27 -20.45
CA PRO A 19 -1.40 9.04 -21.63
C PRO A 19 -1.10 10.53 -21.46
N MET A 20 -0.28 11.08 -22.36
CA MET A 20 0.07 12.50 -22.46
C MET A 20 -1.16 13.44 -22.40
N LEU A 21 -2.34 12.96 -22.78
CA LEU A 21 -3.62 13.67 -22.73
C LEU A 21 -4.04 14.10 -21.31
N SER A 22 -3.68 13.35 -20.27
CA SER A 22 -3.95 13.74 -18.88
C SER A 22 -3.11 14.94 -18.43
N ARG A 23 -1.91 15.12 -19.01
CA ARG A 23 -1.02 16.26 -18.70
C ARG A 23 -1.44 17.55 -19.41
N LEU A 24 -2.10 17.45 -20.58
CA LEU A 24 -2.50 18.62 -21.36
C LEU A 24 -3.79 19.30 -20.84
N LEU A 25 -4.69 18.54 -20.20
CA LEU A 25 -5.99 19.04 -19.72
C LEU A 25 -5.97 19.45 -18.23
N GLY A 26 -4.83 19.33 -17.56
CA GLY A 26 -4.68 19.50 -16.11
C GLY A 26 -4.00 20.80 -15.68
N GLN A 27 -4.30 21.94 -16.32
CA GLN A 27 -3.86 23.23 -15.76
C GLN A 27 -4.74 23.59 -14.55
N GLY A 28 -4.16 23.52 -13.34
CA GLY A 28 -4.73 24.15 -12.13
C GLY A 28 -4.93 23.24 -10.92
N LYS A 29 -4.85 21.91 -11.04
CA LYS A 29 -4.89 21.03 -9.86
C LYS A 29 -3.47 20.81 -9.34
N GLN A 30 -3.18 21.39 -8.16
CA GLN A 30 -1.96 21.09 -7.41
C GLN A 30 -1.80 19.56 -7.29
N PRO A 31 -0.58 19.02 -7.46
CA PRO A 31 -0.37 17.59 -7.33
C PRO A 31 -0.78 17.14 -5.92
N LEU A 32 -1.49 16.01 -5.84
CA LEU A 32 -1.80 15.38 -4.56
C LEU A 32 -0.52 15.20 -3.76
N ARG A 33 -0.59 15.45 -2.46
CA ARG A 33 0.52 15.26 -1.53
C ARG A 33 0.02 14.62 -0.23
N LEU A 34 0.91 13.94 0.46
CA LEU A 34 0.71 13.58 1.86
C LEU A 34 0.98 14.83 2.71
N ILE A 35 0.11 15.10 3.69
CA ILE A 35 0.27 16.22 4.63
C ILE A 35 1.29 15.86 5.73
N ALA A 36 1.38 14.58 6.08
CA ALA A 36 2.30 14.06 7.08
C ALA A 36 2.78 12.65 6.68
N VAL A 37 3.84 12.18 7.33
CA VAL A 37 4.28 10.79 7.29
C VAL A 37 4.21 10.26 8.72
N PRO A 38 3.27 9.36 9.06
CA PRO A 38 3.17 8.82 10.40
C PRO A 38 4.39 7.95 10.71
N ARG A 39 4.75 7.88 12.00
CA ARG A 39 5.78 6.96 12.46
C ARG A 39 5.14 5.62 12.83
N ASP A 40 5.68 4.54 12.28
CA ASP A 40 5.40 3.20 12.79
C ASP A 40 6.31 2.94 14.01
N HIS A 41 5.70 2.62 15.15
CA HIS A 41 6.40 2.32 16.39
C HIS A 41 6.69 0.83 16.57
N VAL A 42 6.14 -0.02 15.68
CA VAL A 42 6.37 -1.46 15.71
C VAL A 42 7.71 -1.77 15.04
N GLN A 43 8.53 -2.58 15.71
CA GLN A 43 9.79 -3.04 15.15
C GLN A 43 9.55 -4.04 14.01
N GLY A 44 10.25 -3.85 12.89
CA GLY A 44 10.25 -4.80 11.79
C GLY A 44 11.16 -5.99 12.02
N ASP A 45 10.87 -7.07 11.31
CA ASP A 45 11.69 -8.27 11.27
C ASP A 45 12.83 -8.08 10.27
N LYS A 46 14.06 -7.96 10.80
CA LYS A 46 15.25 -7.78 9.98
C LYS A 46 15.51 -8.98 9.06
N ALA A 47 15.23 -10.21 9.51
CA ALA A 47 15.49 -11.41 8.71
C ALA A 47 14.56 -11.48 7.49
N ARG A 48 13.28 -11.12 7.66
CA ARG A 48 12.35 -10.96 6.52
C ARG A 48 12.80 -9.84 5.58
N GLY A 49 13.25 -8.72 6.12
CA GLY A 49 13.81 -7.63 5.32
C GLY A 49 15.06 -8.02 4.52
N ASP A 50 15.98 -8.78 5.12
CA ASP A 50 17.17 -9.30 4.44
C ASP A 50 16.79 -10.28 3.33
N ALA A 51 15.76 -11.11 3.53
CA ALA A 51 15.23 -12.00 2.49
C ALA A 51 14.68 -11.21 1.29
N LEU A 52 13.93 -10.12 1.52
CA LEU A 52 13.44 -9.23 0.45
C LEU A 52 14.59 -8.66 -0.37
N LEU A 53 15.63 -8.15 0.31
CA LEU A 53 16.84 -7.62 -0.32
C LEU A 53 17.55 -8.70 -1.15
N ALA A 54 17.59 -9.94 -0.64
CA ALA A 54 18.09 -11.12 -1.35
C ALA A 54 17.18 -11.62 -2.49
N GLY A 55 16.04 -10.97 -2.74
CA GLY A 55 15.15 -11.31 -3.84
C GLY A 55 14.10 -12.38 -3.52
N LYS A 56 13.80 -12.61 -2.24
CA LYS A 56 12.84 -13.62 -1.79
C LYS A 56 11.77 -12.97 -0.92
N PHE A 57 10.51 -13.27 -1.18
CA PHE A 57 9.40 -12.98 -0.29
C PHE A 57 9.07 -14.25 0.48
N ILE A 58 9.01 -14.18 1.81
CA ILE A 58 8.75 -15.35 2.66
C ILE A 58 7.52 -15.05 3.52
N ALA A 59 6.53 -15.94 3.44
CA ALA A 59 5.29 -15.86 4.23
C ALA A 59 4.99 -17.26 4.78
N GLY A 60 5.14 -17.44 6.10
CA GLY A 60 5.03 -18.76 6.72
C GLY A 60 6.03 -19.75 6.12
N SER A 61 5.55 -20.87 5.58
CA SER A 61 6.35 -21.88 4.87
C SER A 61 6.52 -21.61 3.38
N GLU A 62 5.84 -20.60 2.84
CA GLU A 62 5.88 -20.27 1.42
C GLU A 62 7.01 -19.30 1.10
N MET A 63 7.62 -19.48 -0.07
CA MET A 63 8.67 -18.61 -0.59
C MET A 63 8.41 -18.28 -2.06
N LEU A 64 8.31 -16.99 -2.35
CA LEU A 64 8.16 -16.45 -3.71
C LEU A 64 9.45 -15.72 -4.12
N PRO A 65 10.18 -16.20 -5.14
CA PRO A 65 11.24 -15.42 -5.75
C PRO A 65 10.67 -14.13 -6.34
N LEU A 66 11.22 -12.98 -5.97
CA LEU A 66 10.76 -11.67 -6.46
C LEU A 66 11.03 -11.45 -7.96
N ALA A 67 11.91 -12.28 -8.55
CA ALA A 67 12.08 -12.33 -10.00
C ALA A 67 10.81 -12.85 -10.70
N ASP A 68 10.11 -13.78 -10.06
CA ASP A 68 8.92 -14.45 -10.58
C ASP A 68 7.62 -13.78 -10.14
N LEU A 69 7.72 -12.67 -9.39
CA LEU A 69 6.56 -11.94 -8.90
C LEU A 69 5.73 -11.37 -10.06
N ASP A 70 4.55 -11.98 -10.24
CA ASP A 70 3.44 -11.49 -11.04
C ASP A 70 2.20 -11.30 -10.16
N PHE A 71 1.81 -10.05 -9.93
CA PHE A 71 0.60 -9.73 -9.16
C PHE A 71 -0.69 -10.26 -9.79
N ALA A 72 -0.73 -10.45 -11.11
CA ALA A 72 -1.91 -10.99 -11.79
C ALA A 72 -2.10 -12.51 -11.53
N ALA A 73 -1.05 -13.20 -11.07
CA ALA A 73 -1.06 -14.62 -10.77
C ALA A 73 -1.17 -14.92 -9.27
N ILE A 74 -1.29 -13.90 -8.41
CA ILE A 74 -1.43 -14.07 -6.97
C ILE A 74 -2.86 -14.49 -6.64
N GLU A 75 -3.01 -15.64 -6.00
CA GLU A 75 -4.32 -16.13 -5.55
C GLU A 75 -4.90 -15.24 -4.44
N PRO A 76 -6.13 -14.71 -4.60
CA PRO A 76 -6.79 -13.92 -3.57
C PRO A 76 -7.04 -14.72 -2.29
N GLY A 77 -6.73 -14.12 -1.13
CA GLY A 77 -6.93 -14.78 0.16
C GLY A 77 -5.90 -15.85 0.51
N SER A 78 -4.88 -16.07 -0.35
CA SER A 78 -3.72 -16.89 0.02
C SER A 78 -2.87 -16.17 1.08
N PRO A 79 -2.24 -16.89 2.04
CA PRO A 79 -1.43 -16.25 3.08
C PRO A 79 -0.28 -15.39 2.53
N ILE A 80 0.39 -15.86 1.47
CA ILE A 80 1.44 -15.09 0.80
C ILE A 80 0.86 -13.92 0.01
N GLY A 81 -0.30 -14.10 -0.63
CA GLY A 81 -0.98 -13.07 -1.38
C GLY A 81 -1.41 -11.91 -0.50
N ASP A 82 -2.08 -12.19 0.62
CA ASP A 82 -2.57 -11.18 1.56
C ASP A 82 -1.41 -10.38 2.16
N GLN A 83 -0.32 -11.03 2.59
CA GLN A 83 0.87 -10.32 3.10
C GLN A 83 1.54 -9.45 2.03
N LEU A 84 1.64 -9.95 0.80
CA LEU A 84 2.22 -9.21 -0.31
C LEU A 84 1.35 -8.00 -0.70
N GLN A 85 0.03 -8.18 -0.73
CA GLN A 85 -0.99 -7.17 -0.98
C GLN A 85 -1.13 -6.17 0.18
N GLY A 86 -0.86 -6.55 1.42
CA GLY A 86 -0.99 -5.67 2.60
C GLY A 86 0.15 -4.64 2.71
N PHE A 87 1.31 -4.93 2.12
CA PHE A 87 2.53 -4.08 2.19
C PHE A 87 3.11 -3.93 3.60
N SER A 88 2.70 -4.76 4.57
CA SER A 88 3.31 -4.80 5.91
C SER A 88 4.80 -5.11 5.88
N TRP A 89 5.26 -5.82 4.85
CA TRP A 89 6.67 -6.09 4.57
C TRP A 89 7.54 -4.83 4.36
N LEU A 90 6.95 -3.64 4.11
CA LEU A 90 7.69 -2.37 4.09
C LEU A 90 8.34 -2.08 5.44
N ARG A 91 7.72 -2.49 6.54
CA ARG A 91 8.30 -2.41 7.89
C ARG A 91 9.55 -3.25 8.02
N ASP A 92 9.50 -4.48 7.54
CA ASP A 92 10.63 -5.42 7.59
C ASP A 92 11.78 -4.93 6.71
N LEU A 93 11.47 -4.42 5.51
CA LEU A 93 12.46 -3.80 4.63
C LEU A 93 13.17 -2.62 5.29
N ALA A 94 12.41 -1.75 5.99
CA ALA A 94 12.97 -0.61 6.71
C ALA A 94 13.81 -1.01 7.94
N ALA A 95 13.60 -2.21 8.50
CA ALA A 95 14.45 -2.76 9.55
C ALA A 95 15.78 -3.31 9.00
N ALA A 96 15.81 -3.77 7.74
CA ALA A 96 16.98 -4.38 7.12
C ALA A 96 17.87 -3.41 6.33
N ALA A 97 17.30 -2.33 5.78
CA ALA A 97 18.01 -1.40 4.90
C ALA A 97 17.66 0.06 5.17
N SER A 98 18.63 0.94 4.94
CA SER A 98 18.34 2.38 4.86
C SER A 98 17.42 2.69 3.69
N ARG A 99 16.78 3.86 3.73
CA ARG A 99 15.94 4.38 2.64
C ARG A 99 16.64 4.31 1.28
N GLU A 100 17.90 4.72 1.22
CA GLU A 100 18.69 4.77 -0.02
C GLU A 100 18.88 3.39 -0.65
N LYS A 101 18.95 2.35 0.19
CA LYS A 101 19.13 0.96 -0.24
C LYS A 101 17.78 0.28 -0.53
N GLY A 102 16.79 0.48 0.34
CA GLY A 102 15.50 -0.20 0.26
C GLY A 102 14.53 0.38 -0.77
N SER A 103 14.60 1.68 -1.06
CA SER A 103 13.59 2.36 -1.89
C SER A 103 13.46 1.76 -3.29
N ARG A 104 14.58 1.41 -3.93
CA ARG A 104 14.56 0.81 -5.27
C ARG A 104 13.74 -0.48 -5.32
N LEU A 105 13.89 -1.34 -4.32
CA LEU A 105 13.14 -2.59 -4.23
C LEU A 105 11.66 -2.32 -3.96
N ALA A 106 11.38 -1.46 -2.97
CA ALA A 106 10.02 -1.10 -2.60
C ALA A 106 9.26 -0.49 -3.79
N GLU A 107 9.86 0.46 -4.50
CA GLU A 107 9.28 1.14 -5.64
C GLU A 107 9.02 0.19 -6.81
N ALA A 108 9.92 -0.78 -7.05
CA ALA A 108 9.72 -1.78 -8.08
C ALA A 108 8.52 -2.69 -7.77
N ILE A 109 8.38 -3.17 -6.53
CA ILE A 109 7.25 -4.02 -6.13
C ILE A 109 5.94 -3.21 -6.17
N VAL A 110 5.92 -2.00 -5.61
CA VAL A 110 4.76 -1.09 -5.69
C VAL A 110 4.42 -0.79 -7.15
N GLY A 111 5.42 -0.57 -8.00
CA GLY A 111 5.23 -0.29 -9.42
C GLY A 111 4.54 -1.44 -10.16
N ARG A 112 4.93 -2.69 -9.88
CA ARG A 112 4.23 -3.88 -10.43
C ARG A 112 2.79 -3.91 -9.94
N TRP A 113 2.55 -3.68 -8.66
CA TRP A 113 1.20 -3.64 -8.10
C TRP A 113 0.34 -2.55 -8.77
N LEU A 114 0.89 -1.35 -8.97
CA LEU A 114 0.18 -0.24 -9.63
C LEU A 114 -0.15 -0.54 -11.09
N ILE A 115 0.72 -1.24 -11.81
CA ILE A 115 0.47 -1.67 -13.20
C ILE A 115 -0.70 -2.66 -13.24
N THR A 116 -0.74 -3.63 -12.32
CA THR A 116 -1.75 -4.68 -12.31
C THR A 116 -3.11 -4.19 -11.76
N HIS A 117 -3.11 -3.53 -10.61
CA HIS A 117 -4.32 -3.22 -9.84
C HIS A 117 -4.59 -1.72 -9.69
N GLY A 118 -3.66 -0.86 -10.10
CA GLY A 118 -3.76 0.57 -9.84
C GLY A 118 -4.82 1.29 -10.67
N THR A 119 -5.34 0.72 -11.75
CA THR A 119 -6.26 1.43 -12.67
C THR A 119 -7.74 1.14 -12.44
N ARG A 120 -8.08 0.02 -11.78
CA ARG A 120 -9.46 -0.43 -11.56
C ARG A 120 -9.64 -1.04 -10.17
N VAL A 121 -10.87 -1.09 -9.70
CA VAL A 121 -11.23 -1.81 -8.46
C VAL A 121 -11.39 -3.29 -8.80
N ASP A 122 -10.65 -4.14 -8.10
CA ASP A 122 -10.67 -5.60 -8.23
C ASP A 122 -10.48 -6.26 -6.85
N GLU A 123 -10.15 -7.55 -6.81
CA GLU A 123 -9.91 -8.31 -5.57
C GLU A 123 -8.79 -7.76 -4.68
N ALA A 124 -7.83 -7.01 -5.23
CA ALA A 124 -6.79 -6.34 -4.45
C ALA A 124 -7.31 -5.13 -3.64
N TRP A 125 -8.55 -4.71 -3.90
CA TRP A 125 -9.22 -3.56 -3.28
C TRP A 125 -10.23 -3.97 -2.20
N VAL A 126 -10.16 -5.21 -1.70
CA VAL A 126 -10.96 -5.60 -0.52
C VAL A 126 -10.63 -4.70 0.68
N PRO A 127 -11.61 -4.36 1.53
CA PRO A 127 -11.46 -3.26 2.50
C PRO A 127 -10.29 -3.43 3.47
N GLN A 128 -10.06 -4.63 3.99
CA GLN A 128 -9.00 -4.89 4.97
C GLN A 128 -7.59 -4.72 4.37
N LEU A 129 -7.34 -5.27 3.18
CA LEU A 129 -6.05 -5.09 2.49
C LEU A 129 -5.80 -3.62 2.13
N TRP A 130 -6.85 -2.89 1.78
CA TRP A 130 -6.75 -1.47 1.47
C TRP A 130 -6.51 -0.62 2.71
N GLY A 131 -7.14 -0.98 3.83
CA GLY A 131 -6.88 -0.37 5.13
C GLY A 131 -5.43 -0.55 5.56
N GLU A 132 -4.94 -1.79 5.52
CA GLU A 132 -3.54 -2.13 5.83
C GLU A 132 -2.58 -1.35 4.94
N ARG A 133 -2.86 -1.31 3.63
CA ARG A 133 -1.99 -0.64 2.68
C ARG A 133 -1.94 0.87 2.87
N ILE A 134 -3.04 1.53 3.24
CA ILE A 134 -3.00 2.95 3.59
C ILE A 134 -2.07 3.17 4.78
N LEU A 135 -2.15 2.32 5.81
CA LEU A 135 -1.28 2.42 6.99
C LEU A 135 0.20 2.29 6.58
N PHE A 136 0.56 1.25 5.82
CA PHE A 136 1.96 1.00 5.45
C PHE A 136 2.48 1.92 4.35
N TRP A 137 1.69 2.24 3.32
CA TRP A 137 2.13 3.18 2.28
C TRP A 137 2.35 4.59 2.83
N THR A 138 1.55 5.03 3.80
CA THR A 138 1.75 6.34 4.42
C THR A 138 2.92 6.34 5.40
N ALA A 139 3.04 5.33 6.27
CA ALA A 139 4.15 5.24 7.23
C ALA A 139 5.52 5.05 6.56
N TYR A 140 5.56 4.29 5.45
CA TYR A 140 6.76 4.01 4.68
C TYR A 140 6.83 4.80 3.37
N ALA A 141 6.10 5.92 3.29
CA ALA A 141 6.14 6.86 2.19
C ALA A 141 7.59 7.21 1.74
N PRO A 142 8.57 7.44 2.64
CA PRO A 142 9.95 7.69 2.23
C PRO A 142 10.60 6.54 1.44
N TYR A 143 10.15 5.29 1.56
CA TYR A 143 10.66 4.17 0.77
C TYR A 143 10.01 4.08 -0.60
N ILE A 144 8.74 4.46 -0.72
CA ILE A 144 7.94 4.26 -1.95
C ILE A 144 7.67 5.55 -2.73
N LEU A 145 8.07 6.73 -2.23
CA LEU A 145 7.96 8.02 -2.90
C LEU A 145 9.32 8.68 -3.16
N SER A 146 10.41 7.91 -3.12
CA SER A 146 11.78 8.41 -3.35
C SER A 146 12.14 8.62 -4.82
N SER A 147 11.40 7.98 -5.72
CA SER A 147 11.66 8.01 -7.15
C SER A 147 11.61 9.43 -7.69
N THR A 148 12.56 9.78 -8.54
CA THR A 148 12.55 11.04 -9.29
C THR A 148 11.51 11.04 -10.42
N ASP A 149 10.92 9.88 -10.74
CA ASP A 149 9.89 9.74 -11.76
C ASP A 149 8.54 10.35 -11.32
N GLY A 150 8.15 11.45 -11.95
CA GLY A 150 6.90 12.14 -11.64
C GLY A 150 5.63 11.37 -11.99
N GLY A 151 5.67 10.47 -12.98
CA GLY A 151 4.51 9.67 -13.36
C GLY A 151 4.25 8.53 -12.37
N TYR A 152 5.29 7.85 -11.91
CA TYR A 152 5.19 6.88 -10.82
C TYR A 152 4.62 7.53 -9.54
N ARG A 153 5.19 8.65 -9.08
CA ARG A 153 4.68 9.35 -7.89
C ARG A 153 3.22 9.76 -8.05
N SER A 154 2.86 10.27 -9.22
CA SER A 154 1.46 10.64 -9.52
C SER A 154 0.54 9.43 -9.51
N ALA A 155 0.96 8.31 -10.10
CA ALA A 155 0.19 7.06 -10.11
C ALA A 155 -0.04 6.53 -8.69
N LEU A 156 0.99 6.53 -7.86
CA LEU A 156 0.92 6.10 -6.46
C LEU A 156 -0.05 6.98 -5.65
N LEU A 157 0.11 8.30 -5.69
CA LEU A 157 -0.69 9.24 -4.91
C LEU A 157 -2.15 9.31 -5.38
N ASN A 158 -2.40 9.27 -6.70
CA ASN A 158 -3.75 9.20 -7.24
C ASN A 158 -4.45 7.88 -6.87
N THR A 159 -3.70 6.78 -6.83
CA THR A 159 -4.25 5.48 -6.43
C THR A 159 -4.57 5.44 -4.95
N LEU A 160 -3.69 5.98 -4.09
CA LEU A 160 -3.95 6.14 -2.67
C LEU A 160 -5.20 7.00 -2.40
N ALA A 161 -5.37 8.12 -3.11
CA ALA A 161 -6.53 9.00 -2.96
C ALA A 161 -7.85 8.39 -3.50
N ARG A 162 -7.78 7.58 -4.57
CA ARG A 162 -8.93 6.76 -5.01
C ARG A 162 -9.25 5.68 -3.97
N GLY A 163 -8.21 5.08 -3.42
CA GLY A 163 -8.34 4.02 -2.44
C GLY A 163 -8.97 4.45 -1.14
N ALA A 164 -8.58 5.60 -0.62
CA ALA A 164 -9.23 6.22 0.54
C ALA A 164 -10.73 6.44 0.31
N ARG A 165 -11.12 6.96 -0.85
CA ARG A 165 -12.54 7.17 -1.22
C ARG A 165 -13.32 5.86 -1.35
N HIS A 166 -12.70 4.84 -1.94
CA HIS A 166 -13.28 3.50 -2.00
C HIS A 166 -13.53 2.97 -0.59
N LEU A 167 -12.49 3.02 0.26
CA LEU A 167 -12.53 2.52 1.62
C LEU A 167 -13.56 3.22 2.51
N ASP A 168 -13.75 4.55 2.36
CA ASP A 168 -14.80 5.31 3.05
C ASP A 168 -16.21 4.70 2.88
N SER A 169 -16.45 4.07 1.73
CA SER A 169 -17.73 3.48 1.33
C SER A 169 -17.81 1.97 1.56
N THR A 170 -16.67 1.30 1.70
CA THR A 170 -16.60 -0.17 1.78
C THR A 170 -16.09 -0.71 3.11
N ALA A 171 -15.55 0.12 4.01
CA ALA A 171 -14.99 -0.33 5.29
C ALA A 171 -15.95 -1.21 6.12
N GLU A 172 -17.23 -0.85 6.19
CA GLU A 172 -18.24 -1.61 6.93
C GLU A 172 -18.53 -3.00 6.32
N LYS A 173 -18.21 -3.21 5.02
CA LYS A 173 -18.41 -4.48 4.32
C LYS A 173 -17.33 -5.52 4.64
N ALA A 174 -16.25 -5.12 5.31
CA ALA A 174 -15.22 -6.05 5.77
C ALA A 174 -15.82 -7.07 6.76
N ALA A 175 -15.22 -8.26 6.82
CA ALA A 175 -15.57 -9.25 7.82
C ALA A 175 -15.46 -8.67 9.25
N PRO A 176 -16.41 -8.99 10.15
CA PRO A 176 -16.31 -8.56 11.54
C PRO A 176 -14.97 -8.96 12.19
N GLY A 177 -14.49 -8.15 13.14
CA GLY A 177 -13.20 -8.38 13.81
C GLY A 177 -12.05 -7.59 13.18
N LEU A 178 -10.87 -8.21 13.10
CA LEU A 178 -9.63 -7.54 12.70
C LEU A 178 -9.69 -6.92 11.29
N ASP A 179 -10.37 -7.57 10.36
CA ASP A 179 -10.51 -7.06 8.98
C ASP A 179 -11.22 -5.71 8.96
N ARG A 180 -12.37 -5.61 9.64
CA ARG A 180 -13.13 -4.36 9.75
C ARG A 180 -12.42 -3.30 10.58
N ILE A 181 -11.72 -3.69 11.64
CA ILE A 181 -10.90 -2.77 12.44
C ILE A 181 -9.79 -2.18 11.55
N THR A 182 -9.08 -3.02 10.80
CA THR A 182 -8.01 -2.60 9.88
C THR A 182 -8.53 -1.68 8.79
N ALA A 183 -9.69 -2.02 8.20
CA ALA A 183 -10.34 -1.19 7.20
C ALA A 183 -10.64 0.22 7.77
N TRP A 184 -11.30 0.32 8.93
CA TRP A 184 -11.60 1.62 9.53
C TRP A 184 -10.36 2.38 10.04
N ALA A 185 -9.33 1.68 10.51
CA ALA A 185 -8.05 2.30 10.87
C ALA A 185 -7.40 2.97 9.65
N GLY A 186 -7.47 2.33 8.48
CA GLY A 186 -7.05 2.93 7.21
C GLY A 186 -7.86 4.18 6.83
N VAL A 187 -9.18 4.19 7.06
CA VAL A 187 -10.03 5.39 6.83
C VAL A 187 -9.61 6.56 7.73
N VAL A 188 -9.33 6.28 9.01
CA VAL A 188 -8.85 7.30 9.96
C VAL A 188 -7.50 7.85 9.49
N ALA A 189 -6.54 6.98 9.17
CA ALA A 189 -5.22 7.37 8.69
C ALA A 189 -5.31 8.21 7.40
N ALA A 190 -6.11 7.78 6.43
CA ALA A 190 -6.35 8.53 5.19
C ALA A 190 -6.94 9.92 5.45
N SER A 191 -7.86 10.05 6.39
CA SER A 191 -8.52 11.33 6.73
C SER A 191 -7.54 12.35 7.30
N LEU A 192 -6.50 11.89 8.00
CA LEU A 192 -5.48 12.75 8.62
C LEU A 192 -4.30 13.04 7.68
N ILE A 193 -3.94 12.10 6.81
CA ILE A 193 -2.68 12.14 6.06
C ILE A 193 -2.87 12.60 4.61
N ILE A 194 -3.98 12.24 3.97
CA ILE A 194 -4.22 12.56 2.56
C ILE A 194 -4.89 13.93 2.45
N GLN A 195 -4.37 14.76 1.55
CA GLN A 195 -4.92 16.10 1.29
C GLN A 195 -6.44 16.06 1.04
N GLY A 196 -7.19 16.90 1.77
CA GLY A 196 -8.65 16.98 1.70
C GLY A 196 -9.41 15.90 2.49
N GLY A 197 -8.72 15.14 3.35
CA GLY A 197 -9.32 14.06 4.14
C GLY A 197 -10.11 14.50 5.39
N VAL A 198 -9.74 15.63 6.00
CA VAL A 198 -10.18 16.03 7.36
C VAL A 198 -11.71 16.09 7.52
N ALA A 199 -12.45 16.48 6.48
CA ALA A 199 -13.92 16.55 6.53
C ALA A 199 -14.60 15.20 6.85
N ARG A 200 -13.87 14.07 6.75
CA ARG A 200 -14.38 12.72 7.00
C ARG A 200 -13.97 12.13 8.34
N ILE A 201 -13.17 12.83 9.15
CA ILE A 201 -12.56 12.26 10.36
C ILE A 201 -13.61 11.77 11.37
N ALA A 202 -14.67 12.55 11.63
CA ALA A 202 -15.72 12.17 12.59
C ALA A 202 -16.43 10.86 12.19
N ARG A 203 -16.67 10.65 10.88
CA ARG A 203 -17.23 9.40 10.36
C ARG A 203 -16.25 8.25 10.53
N ALA A 204 -14.96 8.50 10.25
CA ALA A 204 -13.90 7.50 10.36
C ALA A 204 -13.76 7.00 11.81
N GLU A 205 -13.70 7.93 12.77
CA GLU A 205 -13.62 7.62 14.21
C GLU A 205 -14.85 6.87 14.71
N ALA A 206 -16.05 7.32 14.33
CA ALA A 206 -17.28 6.61 14.69
C ALA A 206 -17.33 5.19 14.10
N GLY A 207 -16.86 5.01 12.87
CA GLY A 207 -16.74 3.70 12.22
C GLY A 207 -15.76 2.77 12.94
N LEU A 208 -14.58 3.28 13.26
CA LEU A 208 -13.59 2.55 14.04
C LEU A 208 -14.11 2.18 15.44
N GLY A 209 -14.78 3.12 16.12
CA GLY A 209 -15.40 2.87 17.43
C GLY A 209 -16.43 1.74 17.40
N ARG A 210 -17.29 1.69 16.36
CA ARG A 210 -18.23 0.58 16.17
C ARG A 210 -17.51 -0.74 15.89
N ALA A 211 -16.47 -0.74 15.05
CA ALA A 211 -15.71 -1.94 14.73
C ALA A 211 -15.01 -2.54 15.95
N LEU A 212 -14.42 -1.69 16.80
CA LEU A 212 -13.82 -2.10 18.07
C LEU A 212 -14.87 -2.63 19.06
N GLY A 213 -16.02 -1.97 19.17
CA GLY A 213 -17.13 -2.42 20.03
C GLY A 213 -17.72 -3.76 19.59
N GLY A 214 -17.81 -4.01 18.28
CA GLY A 214 -18.30 -5.28 17.73
C GLY A 214 -17.29 -6.44 17.85
N GLY A 215 -16.00 -6.14 17.80
CA GLY A 215 -14.92 -7.15 17.90
C GLY A 215 -14.89 -7.91 19.24
N ASN A 216 -15.46 -7.33 20.30
CA ASN A 216 -15.47 -7.94 21.64
C ASN A 216 -16.61 -8.96 21.86
N SER A 217 -17.48 -9.18 20.88
CA SER A 217 -18.68 -10.02 21.05
C SER A 217 -18.54 -11.48 20.55
N THR A 218 -17.37 -11.89 20.04
CA THR A 218 -17.17 -13.21 19.42
C THR A 218 -16.40 -14.22 20.30
N THR A 219 -16.06 -13.90 21.55
CA THR A 219 -15.34 -14.82 22.48
C THR A 219 -16.20 -15.40 23.61
N ALA A 220 -17.51 -15.51 23.41
CA ALA A 220 -18.41 -16.27 24.29
C ALA A 220 -19.13 -17.36 23.48
N GLY A 221 -18.51 -18.54 23.40
CA GLY A 221 -19.05 -19.75 22.77
C GLY A 221 -18.15 -20.94 23.01
#